data_AF-A0A2V8U2A2-F1
#
_entry.id   AF-A0A2V8U2A2-F1
#
_cell.length_a   1.000
_cell.length_b   1.000
_cell.length_c   1.000
_cell.angle_alpha   90.00
_cell.angle_beta   90.00
_cell.angle_gamma   90.00
#
_symmetry.space_group_name_H-M   'P 1'
#
loop_
_entity.id
_entity.type
_entity.pdbx_description
1 polymer ?
#
loop_
_entity_poly.entity_id
_entity_poly.type
_entity_poly.pdbx_seq_one_letter_code
_entity_poly.pdbx_strand_id
1 'polypeptide(L)'
;MPFVNYQETRPWAKAIRVAVLTRKMPPWFADPCCGKFANDRSLTAGEIATLAAWADSGAGQGEQRDAPPRPRWPAGWNLPSHDAVIEMPRAFEVPAEGAVEYQYFITPTGFNEDRWVQAAEARPGNRAVVHHIVVYIREPGSTWTHGPTKADILTVYAPGSSPEMWPPGMAKLIKAGSDLVFEIHYTPNGKPASDRTRVAIRFAKSPPEKRVLTLQMANEKFVIPAGASDYRVTAWGTLPNDALLLGFFPHMHLRGKAFEYTRVRDDGQPETLLKVNRYNFYWQLSYRLATPMPLAKGTKLEWIAWFDNSPNNPRNPDPSVDVRYGQQSWQEMMIGFFDVAVDARLDKAGFFVRSP
;
A
#
# COMPACT_ATOMS: atom_id res chain seq x y z
N MET A 1 -18.14 5.18 -12.62
CA MET A 1 -18.48 5.48 -14.03
C MET A 1 -17.26 5.18 -14.88
N PRO A 2 -17.35 4.33 -15.91
CA PRO A 2 -16.24 4.12 -16.83
C PRO A 2 -16.22 5.25 -17.88
N PHE A 3 -15.08 5.92 -18.06
CA PHE A 3 -14.86 6.88 -19.16
C PHE A 3 -14.31 6.11 -20.37
N VAL A 4 -15.13 5.25 -21.00
CA VAL A 4 -14.67 4.30 -22.04
C VAL A 4 -14.98 4.71 -23.47
N ASN A 5 -15.79 5.75 -23.66
CA ASN A 5 -16.02 6.34 -24.97
C ASN A 5 -16.23 7.86 -24.87
N TYR A 6 -16.22 8.53 -26.02
CA TYR A 6 -16.36 9.99 -26.08
C TYR A 6 -17.67 10.51 -25.47
N GLN A 7 -18.80 9.85 -25.74
CA GLN A 7 -20.12 10.28 -25.26
C GLN A 7 -20.20 10.26 -23.73
N GLU A 8 -19.57 9.26 -23.10
CA GLU A 8 -19.47 9.16 -21.64
C GLU A 8 -18.49 10.17 -21.05
N THR A 9 -17.38 10.47 -21.74
CA THR A 9 -16.29 11.31 -21.21
C THR A 9 -16.57 12.81 -21.39
N ARG A 10 -17.12 13.22 -22.54
CA ARG A 10 -17.34 14.64 -22.89
C ARG A 10 -18.08 15.44 -21.81
N PRO A 11 -19.18 14.96 -21.19
CA PRO A 11 -19.88 15.70 -20.14
C PRO A 11 -19.00 16.06 -18.94
N TRP A 12 -17.90 15.33 -18.73
CA TRP A 12 -16.97 15.50 -17.62
C TRP A 12 -15.76 16.36 -17.95
N ALA A 13 -15.65 16.92 -19.16
CA ALA A 13 -14.45 17.66 -19.59
C ALA A 13 -14.00 18.74 -18.59
N LYS A 14 -14.93 19.55 -18.07
CA LYS A 14 -14.64 20.57 -17.04
C LYS A 14 -14.11 19.96 -15.74
N ALA A 15 -14.71 18.85 -15.29
CA ALA A 15 -14.29 18.15 -14.08
C ALA A 15 -12.92 17.48 -14.25
N ILE A 16 -12.66 16.87 -15.42
CA ILE A 16 -11.37 16.29 -15.79
C ILE A 16 -10.29 17.38 -15.76
N ARG A 17 -10.55 18.53 -16.41
CA ARG A 17 -9.64 19.68 -16.40
C ARG A 17 -9.28 20.11 -14.98
N VAL A 18 -10.29 20.33 -14.12
CA VAL A 18 -10.04 20.70 -12.72
C VAL A 18 -9.21 19.63 -12.01
N ALA A 19 -9.58 18.35 -12.17
CA ALA A 19 -8.89 17.25 -11.50
C ALA A 19 -7.41 17.11 -11.91
N VAL A 20 -7.07 17.31 -13.18
CA VAL A 20 -5.67 17.24 -13.64
C VAL A 20 -4.86 18.48 -13.25
N LEU A 21 -5.45 19.68 -13.35
CA LEU A 21 -4.80 20.93 -12.94
C LEU A 21 -4.50 20.96 -11.44
N THR A 22 -5.41 20.45 -10.61
CA THR A 22 -5.19 20.35 -9.17
C THR A 22 -4.43 19.09 -8.75
N ARG A 23 -3.94 18.28 -9.71
CA ARG A 23 -3.28 16.98 -9.48
C ARG A 23 -4.07 16.05 -8.55
N LYS A 24 -5.40 16.13 -8.61
CA LYS A 24 -6.30 15.21 -7.88
C LYS A 24 -6.33 13.85 -8.56
N MET A 25 -6.24 13.83 -9.90
CA MET A 25 -6.21 12.62 -10.70
C MET A 25 -5.07 12.69 -11.74
N PRO A 26 -4.40 11.57 -12.02
CA PRO A 26 -4.45 10.33 -11.25
C PRO A 26 -3.82 10.51 -9.85
N PRO A 27 -4.31 9.81 -8.80
CA PRO A 27 -3.78 9.96 -7.45
C PRO A 27 -2.33 9.50 -7.37
N TRP A 28 -1.44 10.45 -7.06
CA TRP A 28 -0.02 10.24 -6.81
C TRP A 28 0.47 11.36 -5.92
N PHE A 29 1.09 11.02 -4.80
CA PHE A 29 1.38 11.99 -3.74
C PHE A 29 2.87 12.09 -3.39
N ALA A 30 3.72 11.30 -4.07
CA ALA A 30 5.17 11.46 -3.96
C ALA A 30 5.58 12.82 -4.54
N ASP A 31 6.38 13.56 -3.78
CA ASP A 31 7.01 14.79 -4.24
C ASP A 31 8.06 14.44 -5.30
N PRO A 32 8.03 15.08 -6.48
CA PRO A 32 9.01 14.84 -7.54
C PRO A 32 10.45 15.22 -7.16
N CYS A 33 10.67 15.92 -6.04
CA CYS A 33 11.99 16.32 -5.56
C CYS A 33 12.88 15.13 -5.16
N CYS A 34 12.29 14.00 -4.78
CA CYS A 34 13.03 12.86 -4.25
C CYS A 34 12.42 11.52 -4.67
N GLY A 35 13.30 10.52 -4.81
CA GLY A 35 12.93 9.20 -5.30
C GLY A 35 12.56 9.17 -6.79
N LYS A 36 12.62 7.98 -7.38
CA LYS A 36 12.08 7.67 -8.70
C LYS A 36 11.37 6.33 -8.59
N PHE A 37 10.13 6.27 -9.06
CA PHE A 37 9.26 5.13 -8.80
C PHE A 37 8.76 4.50 -10.10
N ALA A 38 8.86 3.18 -10.22
CA ALA A 38 8.42 2.42 -11.40
C ALA A 38 6.91 2.50 -11.61
N ASN A 39 6.15 2.78 -10.55
CA ASN A 39 4.70 2.85 -10.57
C ASN A 39 4.18 4.30 -10.45
N ASP A 40 5.04 5.30 -10.73
CA ASP A 40 4.61 6.69 -10.85
C ASP A 40 3.60 6.80 -11.99
N ARG A 41 2.37 7.19 -11.62
CA ARG A 41 1.26 7.36 -12.55
C ARG A 41 0.95 8.83 -12.84
N SER A 42 1.76 9.76 -12.33
CA SER A 42 1.50 11.18 -12.46
C SER A 42 1.54 11.63 -13.92
N LEU A 43 0.73 12.65 -14.22
CA LEU A 43 0.77 13.30 -15.53
C LEU A 43 1.91 14.31 -15.56
N THR A 44 2.62 14.32 -16.68
CA THR A 44 3.59 15.36 -17.03
C THR A 44 2.89 16.70 -17.25
N ALA A 45 3.65 17.80 -17.23
CA ALA A 45 3.10 19.13 -17.50
C ALA A 45 2.48 19.21 -18.91
N GLY A 46 3.07 18.54 -19.90
CA GLY A 46 2.55 18.47 -21.27
C GLY A 46 1.23 17.70 -21.38
N GLU A 47 1.10 16.57 -20.69
CA GLU A 47 -0.16 15.81 -20.66
C GLU A 47 -1.28 16.58 -19.96
N ILE A 48 -0.98 17.26 -18.84
CA ILE A 48 -1.93 18.13 -18.15
C ILE A 48 -2.38 19.26 -19.08
N ALA A 49 -1.44 19.93 -19.75
CA ALA A 49 -1.75 21.01 -20.68
C ALA A 49 -2.60 20.53 -21.86
N THR A 50 -2.32 19.34 -22.38
CA THR A 50 -3.10 18.71 -23.45
C THR A 50 -4.54 18.47 -23.03
N LEU A 51 -4.76 17.86 -21.86
CA LEU A 51 -6.12 17.60 -21.34
C LEU A 51 -6.87 18.89 -21.00
N ALA A 52 -6.17 19.90 -20.47
CA ALA A 52 -6.76 21.21 -20.18
C ALA A 52 -7.18 21.93 -21.46
N ALA A 53 -6.31 21.98 -22.48
CA ALA A 53 -6.59 22.60 -23.77
C ALA A 53 -7.74 21.90 -24.51
N TRP A 54 -7.79 20.56 -24.45
CA TRP A 54 -8.93 19.81 -24.98
C TRP A 54 -10.25 20.22 -24.32
N ALA A 55 -10.28 20.33 -22.99
CA ALA A 55 -11.48 20.77 -22.28
C ALA A 55 -11.85 22.23 -22.57
N ASP A 56 -10.85 23.12 -22.66
CA ASP A 56 -11.05 24.57 -22.91
C ASP A 56 -11.51 24.87 -24.34
N SER A 57 -11.15 24.02 -25.30
CA SER A 57 -11.60 24.11 -26.71
C SER A 57 -12.96 23.46 -26.98
N GLY A 58 -13.72 23.10 -25.93
CA GLY A 58 -15.05 22.51 -26.06
C GLY A 58 -15.07 20.97 -26.15
N ALA A 59 -13.96 20.31 -25.83
CA ALA A 59 -13.83 18.87 -25.75
C ALA A 59 -14.18 18.15 -27.06
N GLY A 60 -13.58 18.54 -28.18
CA GLY A 60 -13.78 17.91 -29.49
C GLY A 60 -13.44 16.42 -29.50
N GLN A 61 -14.16 15.61 -30.28
CA GLN A 61 -13.98 14.16 -30.33
C GLN A 61 -12.69 13.72 -31.04
N GLY A 62 -12.21 14.53 -31.99
CA GLY A 62 -11.20 14.08 -32.96
C GLY A 62 -11.79 13.11 -33.99
N GLU A 63 -10.93 12.59 -34.87
CA GLU A 63 -11.30 11.65 -35.92
C GLU A 63 -11.54 10.25 -35.35
N GLN A 64 -12.63 9.59 -35.74
CA GLN A 64 -12.98 8.26 -35.22
C GLN A 64 -11.92 7.20 -35.55
N ARG A 65 -11.23 7.33 -36.69
CA ARG A 65 -10.16 6.41 -37.11
C ARG A 65 -8.93 6.46 -36.20
N ASP A 66 -8.73 7.57 -35.48
CA ASP A 66 -7.61 7.76 -34.57
C ASP A 66 -7.97 7.37 -33.12
N ALA A 67 -9.23 6.98 -32.87
CA ALA A 67 -9.68 6.56 -31.55
C ALA A 67 -9.00 5.24 -31.14
N PRO A 68 -8.41 5.15 -29.93
CA PRO A 68 -7.82 3.91 -29.46
C PRO A 68 -8.90 2.83 -29.29
N PRO A 69 -8.53 1.54 -29.41
CA PRO A 69 -9.47 0.46 -29.12
C PRO A 69 -9.98 0.59 -27.68
N ARG A 70 -11.26 0.23 -27.47
CA ARG A 70 -11.86 0.27 -26.13
C ARG A 70 -11.01 -0.56 -25.16
N PRO A 71 -10.63 -0.01 -23.99
CA PRO A 71 -9.88 -0.78 -23.01
C PRO A 71 -10.66 -2.02 -22.60
N ARG A 72 -9.96 -3.16 -22.54
CA ARG A 72 -10.49 -4.40 -21.99
C ARG A 72 -9.81 -4.66 -20.66
N TRP A 73 -10.55 -4.46 -19.58
CA TRP A 73 -10.07 -4.85 -18.26
C TRP A 73 -10.27 -6.35 -18.06
N PRO A 74 -9.32 -7.04 -17.39
CA PRO A 74 -9.50 -8.43 -17.06
C PRO A 74 -10.71 -8.61 -16.15
N ALA A 75 -11.55 -9.59 -16.47
CA ALA A 75 -12.58 -10.05 -15.55
C ALA A 75 -11.90 -10.83 -14.43
N GLY A 76 -11.74 -10.20 -13.26
CA GLY A 76 -11.17 -10.87 -12.08
C GLY A 76 -9.91 -10.20 -11.55
N TRP A 77 -8.75 -10.80 -11.85
CA TRP A 77 -7.43 -10.44 -11.35
C TRP A 77 -6.73 -9.43 -12.25
N ASN A 78 -6.04 -8.45 -11.66
CA ASN A 78 -5.12 -7.59 -12.39
C ASN A 78 -3.76 -8.28 -12.59
N LEU A 79 -3.45 -9.29 -11.77
CA LEU A 79 -2.29 -10.15 -11.93
C LEU A 79 -2.49 -11.01 -13.20
N PRO A 80 -1.63 -10.87 -14.24
CA PRO A 80 -1.87 -11.49 -15.54
C PRO A 80 -1.97 -13.02 -15.52
N SER A 81 -1.29 -13.66 -14.58
CA SER A 81 -1.33 -15.11 -14.36
C SER A 81 -1.02 -15.44 -12.91
N HIS A 82 -1.60 -16.53 -12.42
CA HIS A 82 -1.40 -17.05 -11.07
C HIS A 82 -1.49 -18.58 -11.10
N ASP A 83 -0.81 -19.21 -10.17
CA ASP A 83 -0.69 -20.67 -10.05
C ASP A 83 -1.55 -21.22 -8.92
N ALA A 84 -1.87 -20.38 -7.92
CA ALA A 84 -2.72 -20.74 -6.80
C ALA A 84 -3.65 -19.58 -6.40
N VAL A 85 -4.80 -19.93 -5.83
CA VAL A 85 -5.71 -18.99 -5.16
C VAL A 85 -6.02 -19.55 -3.77
N ILE A 86 -5.82 -18.73 -2.75
CA ILE A 86 -6.20 -19.04 -1.37
C ILE A 86 -7.31 -18.07 -0.97
N GLU A 87 -8.39 -18.59 -0.39
CA GLU A 87 -9.62 -17.86 -0.04
C GLU A 87 -9.87 -17.93 1.45
N MET A 88 -10.49 -16.90 2.03
CA MET A 88 -11.02 -16.98 3.39
C MET A 88 -11.84 -18.28 3.59
N PRO A 89 -11.74 -18.93 4.77
CA PRO A 89 -12.37 -20.22 5.01
C PRO A 89 -13.90 -20.10 5.06
N ARG A 90 -14.42 -18.90 5.35
CA ARG A 90 -15.83 -18.54 5.38
C ARG A 90 -16.02 -17.11 4.92
N ALA A 91 -17.21 -16.78 4.43
CA ALA A 91 -17.60 -15.39 4.22
C ALA A 91 -17.78 -14.67 5.57
N PHE A 92 -17.67 -13.34 5.55
CA PHE A 92 -17.98 -12.48 6.67
C PHE A 92 -19.16 -11.56 6.31
N GLU A 93 -20.14 -11.50 7.20
CA GLU A 93 -21.30 -10.62 7.06
C GLU A 93 -20.99 -9.27 7.70
N VAL A 94 -20.79 -8.26 6.85
CA VAL A 94 -20.58 -6.87 7.24
C VAL A 94 -21.94 -6.23 7.54
N PRO A 95 -22.12 -5.65 8.74
CA PRO A 95 -23.36 -4.94 9.07
C PRO A 95 -23.54 -3.69 8.20
N ALA A 96 -24.76 -3.18 8.15
CA ALA A 96 -25.05 -1.94 7.43
C ALA A 96 -24.38 -0.71 8.07
N GLU A 97 -24.27 -0.70 9.40
CA GLU A 97 -23.87 0.44 10.21
C GLU A 97 -22.98 0.00 11.38
N GLY A 98 -22.36 0.96 12.06
CA GLY A 98 -21.50 0.74 13.22
C GLY A 98 -20.03 0.55 12.87
N ALA A 99 -19.23 0.29 13.91
CA ALA A 99 -17.82 -0.06 13.76
C ALA A 99 -17.65 -1.59 13.68
N VAL A 100 -16.70 -2.03 12.86
CA VAL A 100 -16.31 -3.43 12.77
C VAL A 100 -14.87 -3.53 13.21
N GLU A 101 -14.61 -4.25 14.30
CA GLU A 101 -13.25 -4.59 14.73
C GLU A 101 -12.52 -5.35 13.61
N TYR A 102 -11.19 -5.26 13.59
CA TYR A 102 -10.38 -6.00 12.62
C TYR A 102 -10.69 -7.49 12.68
N GLN A 103 -10.94 -8.07 11.51
CA GLN A 103 -11.30 -9.48 11.38
C GLN A 103 -10.09 -10.27 10.90
N TYR A 104 -9.89 -11.44 11.52
CA TYR A 104 -8.77 -12.33 11.22
C TYR A 104 -9.29 -13.67 10.73
N PHE A 105 -8.85 -14.09 9.55
CA PHE A 105 -9.22 -15.36 8.96
C PHE A 105 -7.98 -16.17 8.63
N ILE A 106 -7.76 -17.25 9.36
CA ILE A 106 -6.65 -18.18 9.13
C ILE A 106 -7.07 -19.21 8.10
N THR A 107 -6.27 -19.37 7.04
CA THR A 107 -6.52 -20.33 5.96
C THR A 107 -5.25 -21.16 5.69
N PRO A 108 -5.31 -22.49 5.83
CA PRO A 108 -4.20 -23.35 5.45
C PRO A 108 -3.85 -23.21 3.97
N THR A 109 -2.56 -23.12 3.67
CA THR A 109 -2.09 -23.07 2.27
C THR A 109 -2.24 -24.43 1.56
N GLY A 110 -2.15 -25.53 2.32
CA GLY A 110 -2.10 -26.89 1.78
C GLY A 110 -0.80 -27.22 1.05
N PHE A 111 0.24 -26.38 1.15
CA PHE A 111 1.51 -26.62 0.48
C PHE A 111 2.33 -27.67 1.23
N ASN A 112 2.73 -28.73 0.53
CA ASN A 112 3.53 -29.83 1.08
C ASN A 112 5.05 -29.60 0.94
N GLU A 113 5.45 -28.52 0.27
CA GLU A 113 6.83 -28.10 0.09
C GLU A 113 6.89 -26.57 0.06
N ASP A 114 8.07 -26.02 0.29
CA ASP A 114 8.31 -24.59 0.30
C ASP A 114 8.01 -23.97 -1.08
N ARG A 115 7.36 -22.80 -1.06
CA ARG A 115 6.95 -22.07 -2.26
C ARG A 115 7.51 -20.67 -2.28
N TRP A 116 8.27 -20.37 -3.33
CA TRP A 116 8.72 -19.02 -3.64
C TRP A 116 7.65 -18.28 -4.43
N VAL A 117 7.15 -17.18 -3.90
CA VAL A 117 6.10 -16.35 -4.48
C VAL A 117 6.71 -15.11 -5.12
N GLN A 118 6.65 -15.01 -6.44
CA GLN A 118 7.17 -13.87 -7.20
C GLN A 118 6.14 -12.75 -7.38
N ALA A 119 4.84 -13.07 -7.28
CA ALA A 119 3.78 -12.06 -7.31
C ALA A 119 2.56 -12.51 -6.52
N ALA A 120 1.83 -11.54 -5.98
CA ALA A 120 0.58 -11.77 -5.29
C ALA A 120 -0.41 -10.61 -5.49
N GLU A 121 -1.70 -10.93 -5.51
CA GLU A 121 -2.78 -9.94 -5.52
C GLU A 121 -3.87 -10.37 -4.53
N ALA A 122 -4.11 -9.57 -3.49
CA ALA A 122 -5.31 -9.71 -2.66
C ALA A 122 -6.50 -9.02 -3.34
N ARG A 123 -7.66 -9.68 -3.31
CA ARG A 123 -8.88 -9.22 -3.96
C ARG A 123 -10.08 -9.41 -3.03
N PRO A 124 -10.74 -8.30 -2.65
CA PRO A 124 -12.03 -8.37 -1.97
C PRO A 124 -13.06 -9.17 -2.76
N GLY A 125 -13.90 -9.92 -2.07
CA GLY A 125 -15.16 -10.42 -2.62
C GLY A 125 -16.13 -9.27 -2.90
N ASN A 126 -16.17 -8.29 -1.98
CA ASN A 126 -16.99 -7.09 -2.06
C ASN A 126 -16.17 -5.82 -1.76
N ARG A 127 -15.72 -5.15 -2.83
CA ARG A 127 -14.92 -3.92 -2.75
C ARG A 127 -15.65 -2.73 -2.11
N ALA A 128 -16.98 -2.78 -1.96
CA ALA A 128 -17.75 -1.69 -1.41
C ALA A 128 -17.65 -1.58 0.13
N VAL A 129 -17.21 -2.65 0.79
CA VAL A 129 -17.13 -2.73 2.27
C VAL A 129 -15.74 -3.09 2.79
N VAL A 130 -14.82 -3.56 1.93
CA VAL A 130 -13.42 -3.83 2.32
C VAL A 130 -12.57 -2.58 2.14
N HIS A 131 -12.07 -2.04 3.25
CA HIS A 131 -11.21 -0.85 3.22
C HIS A 131 -9.73 -1.18 3.05
N HIS A 132 -9.21 -2.19 3.75
CA HIS A 132 -7.91 -2.77 3.44
C HIS A 132 -7.83 -4.26 3.82
N ILE A 133 -6.83 -4.95 3.26
CA ILE A 133 -6.47 -6.33 3.59
C ILE A 133 -4.98 -6.39 3.82
N VAL A 134 -4.55 -7.05 4.89
CA VAL A 134 -3.16 -7.50 5.06
C VAL A 134 -3.17 -9.03 5.06
N VAL A 135 -2.38 -9.63 4.17
CA VAL A 135 -2.22 -11.09 4.13
C VAL A 135 -0.90 -11.45 4.78
N TYR A 136 -0.94 -11.97 6.00
CA TYR A 136 0.25 -12.44 6.71
C TYR A 136 0.56 -13.89 6.36
N ILE A 137 1.85 -14.23 6.37
CA ILE A 137 2.36 -15.60 6.28
C ILE A 137 2.59 -16.09 7.71
N ARG A 138 1.74 -17.01 8.18
CA ARG A 138 1.89 -17.66 9.48
C ARG A 138 2.65 -18.97 9.31
N GLU A 139 3.93 -18.96 9.69
CA GLU A 139 4.80 -20.14 9.58
C GLU A 139 4.29 -21.33 10.42
N PRO A 140 4.65 -22.57 10.05
CA PRO A 140 4.24 -23.78 10.77
C PRO A 140 4.61 -23.72 12.25
N GLY A 141 3.71 -24.18 13.11
CA GLY A 141 3.91 -24.19 14.56
C GLY A 141 3.71 -22.83 15.25
N SER A 142 3.42 -21.75 14.51
CA SER A 142 3.01 -20.48 15.11
C SER A 142 1.66 -20.60 15.81
N THR A 143 1.59 -20.05 17.03
CA THR A 143 0.34 -19.94 17.82
C THR A 143 -0.39 -18.62 17.62
N TRP A 144 0.13 -17.72 16.78
CA TRP A 144 -0.45 -16.40 16.57
C TRP A 144 -1.79 -16.47 15.81
N THR A 145 -2.75 -15.67 16.27
CA THR A 145 -4.12 -15.66 15.71
C THR A 145 -4.61 -14.26 15.35
N HIS A 146 -4.21 -13.20 16.07
CA HIS A 146 -4.61 -11.82 15.81
C HIS A 146 -3.68 -10.79 16.48
N GLY A 147 -3.80 -9.51 16.10
CA GLY A 147 -3.07 -8.40 16.71
C GLY A 147 -1.59 -8.32 16.29
N PRO A 148 -0.77 -7.55 17.03
CA PRO A 148 0.62 -7.29 16.67
C PRO A 148 1.42 -8.58 16.43
N THR A 149 2.20 -8.60 15.34
CA THR A 149 2.92 -9.80 14.91
C THR A 149 4.27 -9.48 14.28
N LYS A 150 5.16 -10.47 14.29
CA LYS A 150 6.44 -10.45 13.55
C LYS A 150 6.36 -11.21 12.23
N ALA A 151 5.18 -11.76 11.90
CA ALA A 151 4.96 -12.50 10.66
C ALA A 151 5.40 -11.71 9.44
N ASP A 152 5.77 -12.43 8.38
CA ASP A 152 6.00 -11.80 7.08
C ASP A 152 4.66 -11.43 6.46
N ILE A 153 4.64 -10.37 5.65
CA ILE A 153 3.44 -9.93 4.93
C ILE A 153 3.57 -10.42 3.50
N LEU A 154 2.63 -11.20 3.00
CA LEU A 154 2.62 -11.63 1.60
C LEU A 154 2.26 -10.47 0.68
N THR A 155 1.16 -9.76 0.98
CA THR A 155 0.65 -8.64 0.19
C THR A 155 -0.31 -7.78 1.01
N VAL A 156 -0.48 -6.53 0.60
CA VAL A 156 -1.43 -5.57 1.18
C VAL A 156 -2.34 -5.07 0.06
N TYR A 157 -3.62 -4.93 0.36
CA TYR A 157 -4.59 -4.27 -0.52
C TYR A 157 -5.18 -3.06 0.19
N ALA A 158 -5.24 -1.94 -0.54
CA ALA A 158 -6.15 -0.84 -0.31
C ALA A 158 -6.79 -0.46 -1.66
N PRO A 159 -7.92 0.27 -1.69
CA PRO A 159 -8.49 0.79 -2.92
C PRO A 159 -7.45 1.51 -3.79
N GLY A 160 -7.27 1.03 -5.02
CA GLY A 160 -6.28 1.56 -5.96
C GLY A 160 -4.91 0.88 -5.92
N SER A 161 -4.72 -0.16 -5.08
CA SER A 161 -3.54 -1.03 -5.12
C SER A 161 -3.47 -1.81 -6.43
N SER A 162 -2.24 -1.98 -6.92
CA SER A 162 -1.90 -2.90 -8.00
C SER A 162 -1.30 -4.19 -7.42
N PRO A 163 -1.31 -5.32 -8.14
CA PRO A 163 -0.62 -6.54 -7.72
C PRO A 163 0.82 -6.25 -7.32
N GLU A 164 1.30 -6.92 -6.27
CA GLU A 164 2.73 -6.96 -5.95
C GLU A 164 3.41 -7.91 -6.92
N MET A 165 4.47 -7.41 -7.57
CA MET A 165 5.25 -8.15 -8.56
C MET A 165 6.71 -7.80 -8.34
N TRP A 166 7.47 -8.75 -7.80
CA TRP A 166 8.90 -8.55 -7.57
C TRP A 166 9.70 -8.92 -8.83
N PRO A 167 10.85 -8.26 -9.09
CA PRO A 167 11.69 -8.57 -10.24
C PRO A 167 12.12 -10.05 -10.31
N PRO A 168 12.49 -10.55 -11.50
CA PRO A 168 13.13 -11.86 -11.63
C PRO A 168 14.30 -12.03 -10.65
N GLY A 169 14.42 -13.22 -10.06
CA GLY A 169 15.43 -13.50 -9.02
C GLY A 169 15.05 -13.05 -7.61
N MET A 170 13.90 -12.38 -7.42
CA MET A 170 13.37 -11.97 -6.11
C MET A 170 11.99 -12.58 -5.86
N ALA A 171 11.77 -13.10 -4.65
CA ALA A 171 10.47 -13.64 -4.25
C ALA A 171 10.29 -13.66 -2.72
N LYS A 172 9.05 -13.77 -2.25
CA LYS A 172 8.74 -14.10 -0.85
C LYS A 172 8.68 -15.61 -0.65
N LEU A 173 8.90 -16.08 0.57
CA LEU A 173 8.85 -17.51 0.90
C LEU A 173 7.59 -17.83 1.70
N ILE A 174 6.83 -18.83 1.26
CA ILE A 174 5.83 -19.52 2.07
C ILE A 174 6.36 -20.92 2.33
N LYS A 175 6.64 -21.25 3.60
CA LYS A 175 7.11 -22.58 3.99
C LYS A 175 5.99 -23.62 3.86
N ALA A 176 6.35 -24.87 3.61
CA ALA A 176 5.44 -26.00 3.65
C ALA A 176 4.64 -26.00 4.97
N GLY A 177 3.33 -26.24 4.91
CA GLY A 177 2.47 -26.25 6.09
C GLY A 177 2.15 -24.88 6.72
N SER A 178 2.53 -23.77 6.07
CA SER A 178 2.14 -22.43 6.56
C SER A 178 0.64 -22.17 6.36
N ASP A 179 0.08 -21.25 7.14
CA ASP A 179 -1.23 -20.64 6.88
C ASP A 179 -1.06 -19.23 6.32
N LEU A 180 -2.10 -18.75 5.62
CA LEU A 180 -2.28 -17.33 5.36
C LEU A 180 -3.33 -16.77 6.32
N VAL A 181 -3.02 -15.64 6.94
CA VAL A 181 -3.96 -14.92 7.79
C VAL A 181 -4.41 -13.65 7.07
N PHE A 182 -5.68 -13.61 6.73
CA PHE A 182 -6.33 -12.43 6.18
C PHE A 182 -6.77 -11.54 7.34
N GLU A 183 -6.03 -10.47 7.59
CA GLU A 183 -6.46 -9.36 8.44
C GLU A 183 -7.23 -8.37 7.56
N ILE A 184 -8.50 -8.11 7.89
CA ILE A 184 -9.39 -7.28 7.09
C ILE A 184 -10.06 -6.22 7.96
N HIS A 185 -9.96 -4.98 7.49
CA HIS A 185 -10.72 -3.87 8.04
C HIS A 185 -11.89 -3.55 7.12
N TYR A 186 -13.10 -3.73 7.66
CA TYR A 186 -14.36 -3.44 6.98
C TYR A 186 -14.88 -2.06 7.34
N THR A 187 -15.46 -1.36 6.38
CA THR A 187 -16.17 -0.10 6.59
C THR A 187 -17.62 -0.26 6.13
N PRO A 188 -18.58 -0.36 7.06
CA PRO A 188 -20.00 -0.35 6.74
C PRO A 188 -20.39 0.88 5.90
N ASN A 189 -21.32 0.70 4.96
CA ASN A 189 -21.68 1.72 3.97
C ASN A 189 -23.20 1.96 3.86
N GLY A 190 -23.95 1.61 4.91
CA GLY A 190 -25.41 1.74 4.98
C GLY A 190 -26.19 0.56 4.39
N LYS A 191 -25.52 -0.50 3.93
CA LYS A 191 -26.15 -1.73 3.43
C LYS A 191 -25.45 -2.97 3.98
N PRO A 192 -26.18 -3.97 4.50
CA PRO A 192 -25.57 -5.25 4.85
C PRO A 192 -24.93 -5.87 3.61
N ALA A 193 -23.78 -6.51 3.79
CA ALA A 193 -23.00 -7.06 2.70
C ALA A 193 -22.21 -8.28 3.16
N SER A 194 -21.98 -9.23 2.26
CA SER A 194 -21.07 -10.35 2.49
C SER A 194 -19.75 -10.13 1.76
N ASP A 195 -18.63 -10.45 2.39
CA ASP A 195 -17.30 -10.50 1.76
C ASP A 195 -16.67 -11.88 1.94
N ARG A 196 -16.00 -12.33 0.87
CA ARG A 196 -15.09 -13.47 0.93
C ARG A 196 -13.86 -13.16 0.09
N THR A 197 -12.88 -12.56 0.75
CA THR A 197 -11.61 -12.14 0.17
C THR A 197 -10.75 -13.33 -0.22
N ARG A 198 -9.98 -13.15 -1.30
CA ARG A 198 -9.02 -14.11 -1.86
C ARG A 198 -7.66 -13.47 -2.11
N VAL A 199 -6.64 -14.31 -2.20
CA VAL A 199 -5.32 -13.93 -2.73
C VAL A 199 -4.92 -14.86 -3.87
N ALA A 200 -4.56 -14.27 -5.01
CA ALA A 200 -3.92 -14.98 -6.11
C ALA A 200 -2.39 -14.94 -5.93
N ILE A 201 -1.73 -16.05 -6.21
CA ILE A 201 -0.30 -16.27 -6.00
C ILE A 201 0.31 -16.76 -7.31
N ARG A 202 1.40 -16.14 -7.75
CA ARG A 202 2.26 -16.63 -8.82
C ARG A 202 3.62 -17.04 -8.24
N PHE A 203 4.01 -18.29 -8.47
CA PHE A 203 5.28 -18.83 -8.00
C PHE A 203 6.45 -18.36 -8.88
N ALA A 204 7.64 -18.32 -8.29
CA ALA A 204 8.87 -18.12 -9.04
C ALA A 204 9.18 -19.37 -9.87
N LYS A 205 9.63 -19.18 -11.12
CA LYS A 205 9.95 -20.28 -12.04
C LYS A 205 11.24 -21.01 -11.70
N SER A 206 12.10 -20.39 -10.91
CA SER A 206 13.37 -20.93 -10.42
C SER A 206 13.58 -20.45 -8.98
N PRO A 207 14.42 -21.14 -8.18
CA PRO A 207 14.83 -20.62 -6.88
C PRO A 207 15.37 -19.18 -7.03
N PRO A 208 14.88 -18.22 -6.22
CA PRO A 208 15.35 -16.84 -6.28
C PRO A 208 16.73 -16.71 -5.64
N GLU A 209 17.50 -15.73 -6.08
CA GLU A 209 18.75 -15.34 -5.42
C GLU A 209 18.48 -14.50 -4.16
N LYS A 210 17.35 -13.78 -4.15
CA LYS A 210 16.97 -12.91 -3.05
C LYS A 210 15.57 -13.18 -2.51
N ARG A 211 15.46 -13.20 -1.18
CA ARG A 211 14.17 -13.21 -0.48
C ARG A 211 13.72 -11.77 -0.25
N VAL A 212 12.47 -11.47 -0.56
CA VAL A 212 11.84 -10.19 -0.23
C VAL A 212 11.20 -10.28 1.15
N LEU A 213 11.46 -9.29 1.98
CA LEU A 213 10.88 -9.13 3.31
C LEU A 213 10.14 -7.79 3.36
N THR A 214 8.95 -7.78 3.96
CA THR A 214 8.32 -6.50 4.36
C THR A 214 8.71 -6.21 5.80
N LEU A 215 9.37 -5.07 5.99
CA LEU A 215 9.76 -4.53 7.27
C LEU A 215 8.88 -3.34 7.61
N GLN A 216 8.86 -2.96 8.88
CA GLN A 216 8.09 -1.80 9.34
C GLN A 216 8.85 -1.04 10.42
N MET A 217 8.66 0.27 10.45
CA MET A 217 9.00 1.11 11.59
C MET A 217 7.76 1.90 12.00
N ALA A 218 7.50 1.90 13.30
CA ALA A 218 6.31 2.50 13.88
C ALA A 218 6.66 3.26 15.16
N ASN A 219 5.86 4.27 15.48
CA ASN A 219 5.85 4.89 16.79
C ASN A 219 4.44 4.78 17.37
N GLU A 220 4.32 4.06 18.48
CA GLU A 220 3.04 3.77 19.14
C GLU A 220 2.81 4.63 20.39
N LYS A 221 3.75 5.52 20.74
CA LYS A 221 3.77 6.24 22.02
C LYS A 221 3.38 7.72 21.92
N PHE A 222 2.97 8.18 20.74
CA PHE A 222 2.63 9.59 20.52
C PHE A 222 1.25 9.96 21.09
N VAL A 223 1.06 11.26 21.32
CA VAL A 223 -0.23 11.88 21.62
C VAL A 223 -0.34 13.13 20.76
N ILE A 224 -1.28 13.14 19.81
CA ILE A 224 -1.59 14.30 18.99
C ILE A 224 -2.55 15.17 19.79
N PRO A 225 -2.15 16.39 20.20
CA PRO A 225 -3.04 17.26 20.98
C PRO A 225 -4.29 17.64 20.19
N ALA A 226 -5.39 17.89 20.91
CA ALA A 226 -6.59 18.51 20.36
C ALA A 226 -6.25 19.80 19.59
N GLY A 227 -6.87 20.00 18.42
CA GLY A 227 -6.71 21.20 17.61
C GLY A 227 -5.36 21.36 16.86
N ALA A 228 -4.38 20.48 17.07
CA ALA A 228 -3.06 20.59 16.44
C ALA A 228 -3.15 20.41 14.91
N SER A 229 -2.74 21.42 14.13
CA SER A 229 -2.83 21.40 12.66
C SER A 229 -1.60 20.82 11.93
N ASP A 230 -0.51 20.61 12.67
CA ASP A 230 0.75 20.11 12.13
C ASP A 230 1.59 19.42 13.22
N TYR A 231 1.17 18.24 13.66
CA TYR A 231 1.86 17.49 14.71
C TYR A 231 2.82 16.46 14.12
N ARG A 232 4.12 16.59 14.42
CA ARG A 232 5.19 15.72 13.91
C ARG A 232 5.43 14.51 14.83
N VAL A 233 5.48 13.31 14.24
CA VAL A 233 5.83 12.05 14.92
C VAL A 233 6.95 11.36 14.14
N THR A 234 7.93 10.80 14.83
CA THR A 234 9.06 10.10 14.21
C THR A 234 9.20 8.66 14.68
N ALA A 235 9.67 7.80 13.79
CA ALA A 235 10.23 6.49 14.10
C ALA A 235 11.61 6.39 13.46
N TRP A 236 12.56 5.75 14.12
CA TRP A 236 13.93 5.63 13.62
C TRP A 236 14.53 4.28 13.97
N GLY A 237 15.55 3.89 13.21
CA GLY A 237 16.24 2.63 13.42
C GLY A 237 17.52 2.54 12.58
N THR A 238 18.21 1.42 12.73
CA THR A 238 19.44 1.13 11.99
C THR A 238 19.32 -0.23 11.33
N LEU A 239 19.66 -0.30 10.05
CA LEU A 239 19.59 -1.54 9.28
C LEU A 239 20.51 -2.61 9.89
N PRO A 240 19.99 -3.82 10.20
CA PRO A 240 20.75 -4.83 10.93
C PRO A 240 21.79 -5.54 10.06
N ASN A 241 21.50 -5.76 8.78
CA ASN A 241 22.35 -6.40 7.79
C ASN A 241 22.14 -5.72 6.43
N ASP A 242 23.06 -5.93 5.49
CA ASP A 242 22.95 -5.42 4.13
C ASP A 242 21.63 -5.86 3.47
N ALA A 243 21.00 -4.94 2.74
CA ALA A 243 19.77 -5.24 2.03
C ALA A 243 19.62 -4.35 0.78
N LEU A 244 18.77 -4.77 -0.14
CA LEU A 244 18.40 -3.97 -1.30
C LEU A 244 16.98 -3.42 -1.09
N LEU A 245 16.84 -2.11 -0.89
CA LEU A 245 15.57 -1.45 -0.72
C LEU A 245 14.77 -1.45 -2.03
N LEU A 246 13.52 -1.89 -1.97
CA LEU A 246 12.65 -2.05 -3.15
C LEU A 246 11.53 -1.01 -3.22
N GLY A 247 11.02 -0.56 -2.08
CA GLY A 247 9.90 0.37 -2.05
C GLY A 247 9.35 0.64 -0.67
N PHE A 248 8.32 1.48 -0.64
CA PHE A 248 7.73 2.05 0.58
C PHE A 248 6.21 1.95 0.56
N PHE A 249 5.59 1.90 1.72
CA PHE A 249 4.14 1.96 1.90
C PHE A 249 3.82 2.68 3.23
N PRO A 250 3.61 4.02 3.21
CA PRO A 250 3.24 4.78 4.41
C PRO A 250 1.80 4.51 4.81
N HIS A 251 1.56 4.38 6.10
CA HIS A 251 0.25 4.11 6.67
C HIS A 251 -0.05 5.02 7.87
N MET A 252 -1.17 5.74 7.76
CA MET A 252 -1.75 6.61 8.78
C MET A 252 -3.27 6.58 8.65
N HIS A 253 -4.00 7.05 9.65
CA HIS A 253 -5.46 7.14 9.60
C HIS A 253 -5.93 8.53 9.12
N LEU A 254 -7.12 8.94 9.59
CA LEU A 254 -7.88 10.07 9.06
C LEU A 254 -7.19 11.44 9.22
N ARG A 255 -6.28 11.57 10.19
CA ARG A 255 -5.53 12.80 10.49
C ARG A 255 -4.16 12.82 9.81
N GLY A 256 -3.75 11.73 9.15
CA GLY A 256 -2.52 11.69 8.37
C GLY A 256 -2.45 12.81 7.32
N LYS A 257 -1.42 13.65 7.40
CA LYS A 257 -1.21 14.83 6.55
C LYS A 257 -0.05 14.64 5.58
N ALA A 258 1.10 14.21 6.08
CA ALA A 258 2.30 13.98 5.27
C ALA A 258 3.16 12.85 5.86
N PHE A 259 4.00 12.23 5.03
CA PHE A 259 4.92 11.17 5.46
C PHE A 259 6.24 11.26 4.69
N GLU A 260 7.36 11.14 5.37
CA GLU A 260 8.71 11.14 4.79
C GLU A 260 9.52 9.91 5.23
N TYR A 261 10.34 9.42 4.31
CA TYR A 261 11.31 8.36 4.51
C TYR A 261 12.68 8.93 4.23
N THR A 262 13.58 8.88 5.21
CA THR A 262 14.94 9.39 5.08
C THR A 262 15.97 8.35 5.49
N ARG A 263 17.17 8.49 4.94
CA ARG A 263 18.37 7.81 5.42
C ARG A 263 19.45 8.83 5.75
N VAL A 264 20.40 8.44 6.58
CA VAL A 264 21.66 9.17 6.73
C VAL A 264 22.67 8.58 5.76
N ARG A 265 23.24 9.42 4.89
CA ARG A 265 24.31 9.05 3.96
C ARG A 265 25.63 8.85 4.69
N ASP A 266 26.61 8.27 4.01
CA ASP A 266 27.94 8.02 4.57
C ASP A 266 28.67 9.32 4.98
N ASP A 267 28.34 10.45 4.34
CA ASP A 267 28.83 11.80 4.69
C ASP A 267 28.10 12.42 5.91
N GLY A 268 27.19 11.69 6.55
CA GLY A 268 26.41 12.13 7.70
C GLY A 268 25.19 13.01 7.36
N GLN A 269 24.98 13.38 6.10
CA GLN A 269 23.85 14.21 5.70
C GLN A 269 22.57 13.39 5.50
N PRO A 270 21.39 13.94 5.86
CA PRO A 270 20.12 13.29 5.58
C PRO A 270 19.84 13.29 4.07
N GLU A 271 19.28 12.19 3.57
CA GLU A 271 18.76 12.04 2.22
C GLU A 271 17.32 11.59 2.30
N THR A 272 16.41 12.34 1.67
CA THR A 272 15.01 11.95 1.56
C THR A 272 14.86 10.96 0.41
N LEU A 273 14.27 9.80 0.71
CA LEU A 273 14.04 8.72 -0.25
C LEU A 273 12.61 8.75 -0.82
N LEU A 274 11.66 9.17 0.01
CA LEU A 274 10.26 9.41 -0.36
C LEU A 274 9.70 10.53 0.50
N LYS A 275 8.97 11.45 -0.13
CA LYS A 275 8.19 12.49 0.53
C LYS A 275 6.77 12.49 0.01
N VAL A 276 5.79 12.27 0.90
CA VAL A 276 4.36 12.28 0.60
C VAL A 276 3.75 13.52 1.25
N ASN A 277 3.58 14.59 0.48
CA ASN A 277 3.16 15.90 1.01
C ASN A 277 1.67 16.02 1.33
N ARG A 278 0.85 15.18 0.69
CA ARG A 278 -0.61 15.23 0.78
C ARG A 278 -1.15 13.83 0.96
N TYR A 279 -0.85 13.24 2.12
CA TYR A 279 -1.34 11.92 2.44
C TYR A 279 -2.87 11.87 2.32
N ASN A 280 -3.35 10.74 1.80
CA ASN A 280 -4.76 10.53 1.59
C ASN A 280 -5.15 9.14 2.06
N PHE A 281 -5.88 9.08 3.17
CA PHE A 281 -6.37 7.85 3.77
C PHE A 281 -7.17 6.96 2.80
N TYR A 282 -7.86 7.56 1.83
CA TYR A 282 -8.64 6.83 0.82
C TYR A 282 -7.78 6.34 -0.36
N TRP A 283 -6.52 6.75 -0.45
CA TRP A 283 -5.56 6.39 -1.48
C TRP A 283 -4.21 6.03 -0.86
N GLN A 284 -4.14 4.86 -0.25
CA GLN A 284 -2.91 4.33 0.34
C GLN A 284 -2.13 3.58 -0.73
N LEU A 285 -1.01 4.15 -1.15
CA LEU A 285 -0.27 3.70 -2.32
C LEU A 285 1.09 3.12 -1.92
N SER A 286 1.49 2.04 -2.59
CA SER A 286 2.87 1.58 -2.60
C SER A 286 3.70 2.49 -3.51
N TYR A 287 4.95 2.73 -3.15
CA TYR A 287 5.92 3.49 -3.94
C TYR A 287 7.12 2.58 -4.24
N ARG A 288 7.13 1.97 -5.43
CA ARG A 288 8.13 0.98 -5.84
C ARG A 288 9.28 1.69 -6.52
N LEU A 289 10.49 1.59 -5.97
CA LEU A 289 11.67 2.24 -6.54
C LEU A 289 11.89 1.75 -7.98
N ALA A 290 12.13 2.69 -8.89
CA ALA A 290 12.47 2.38 -10.29
C ALA A 290 13.80 1.62 -10.37
N THR A 291 14.75 2.01 -9.51
CA THR A 291 16.02 1.33 -9.32
C THR A 291 16.12 0.94 -7.85
N PRO A 292 16.15 -0.37 -7.53
CA PRO A 292 16.39 -0.82 -6.17
C PRO A 292 17.68 -0.23 -5.58
N MET A 293 17.66 0.17 -4.31
CA MET A 293 18.74 0.92 -3.68
C MET A 293 19.49 0.06 -2.66
N PRO A 294 20.81 -0.16 -2.81
CA PRO A 294 21.60 -0.84 -1.79
C PRO A 294 21.61 -0.03 -0.48
N LEU A 295 21.39 -0.73 0.62
CA LEU A 295 21.55 -0.20 1.97
C LEU A 295 22.55 -1.09 2.72
N ALA A 296 23.57 -0.47 3.30
CA ALA A 296 24.57 -1.18 4.09
C ALA A 296 24.04 -1.45 5.50
N LYS A 297 24.53 -2.53 6.13
CA LYS A 297 24.49 -2.74 7.58
C LYS A 297 24.91 -1.44 8.27
N GLY A 298 24.13 -0.99 9.24
CA GLY A 298 24.42 0.25 9.95
C GLY A 298 23.82 1.51 9.34
N THR A 299 23.21 1.47 8.15
CA THR A 299 22.48 2.62 7.60
C THR A 299 21.39 3.07 8.59
N LYS A 300 21.42 4.34 8.97
CA LYS A 300 20.40 4.96 9.83
C LYS A 300 19.21 5.38 8.98
N LEU A 301 18.02 5.02 9.42
CA LEU A 301 16.75 5.32 8.76
C LEU A 301 15.88 6.14 9.72
N GLU A 302 15.23 7.19 9.23
CA GLU A 302 14.24 7.99 9.98
C GLU A 302 12.98 8.21 9.15
N TRP A 303 11.85 8.01 9.79
CA TRP A 303 10.52 8.00 9.19
C TRP A 303 9.72 9.03 9.94
N ILE A 304 9.11 9.96 9.21
CA ILE A 304 8.51 11.15 9.79
C ILE A 304 7.08 11.26 9.28
N ALA A 305 6.13 11.32 10.19
CA ALA A 305 4.73 11.53 9.90
C ALA A 305 4.29 12.89 10.45
N TRP A 306 3.36 13.53 9.75
CA TRP A 306 2.66 14.72 10.21
C TRP A 306 1.17 14.46 10.26
N PHE A 307 0.52 14.96 11.31
CA PHE A 307 -0.91 14.83 11.52
C PHE A 307 -1.60 16.20 11.63
N ASP A 308 -2.83 16.27 11.15
CA ASP A 308 -3.73 17.41 11.29
C ASP A 308 -4.98 16.99 12.09
N ASN A 309 -4.95 17.26 13.39
CA ASN A 309 -6.04 17.14 14.34
C ASN A 309 -6.81 18.46 14.54
N SER A 310 -6.67 19.42 13.62
CA SER A 310 -7.40 20.70 13.67
C SER A 310 -8.83 20.57 13.12
N PRO A 311 -9.74 21.52 13.40
CA PRO A 311 -11.06 21.58 12.79
C PRO A 311 -11.04 21.84 11.27
N ASN A 312 -9.88 22.21 10.71
CA ASN A 312 -9.75 22.47 9.27
C ASN A 312 -9.51 21.19 8.44
N ASN A 313 -9.20 20.05 9.09
CA ASN A 313 -9.12 18.77 8.40
C ASN A 313 -10.54 18.19 8.21
N PRO A 314 -11.08 18.14 6.98
CA PRO A 314 -12.45 17.68 6.74
C PRO A 314 -12.65 16.17 7.01
N ARG A 315 -11.56 15.42 7.26
CA ARG A 315 -11.59 14.00 7.60
C ARG A 315 -11.52 13.75 9.11
N ASN A 316 -11.23 14.79 9.90
CA ASN A 316 -11.10 14.66 11.34
C ASN A 316 -12.47 14.42 11.97
N PRO A 317 -12.73 13.26 12.61
CA PRO A 317 -14.02 12.96 13.21
C PRO A 317 -14.30 13.77 14.47
N ASP A 318 -13.26 14.17 15.20
CA ASP A 318 -13.37 14.98 16.42
C ASP A 318 -12.05 15.72 16.66
N PRO A 319 -11.99 17.05 16.41
CA PRO A 319 -10.81 17.88 16.63
C PRO A 319 -10.63 18.32 18.09
N SER A 320 -11.60 18.06 18.97
CA SER A 320 -11.62 18.57 20.34
C SER A 320 -10.90 17.66 21.35
N VAL A 321 -10.48 16.49 20.92
CA VAL A 321 -9.85 15.46 21.77
C VAL A 321 -8.41 15.18 21.37
N ASP A 322 -7.61 14.80 22.36
CA ASP A 322 -6.29 14.23 22.14
C ASP A 322 -6.41 12.85 21.48
N VAL A 323 -5.51 12.55 20.55
CA VAL A 323 -5.53 11.31 19.77
C VAL A 323 -4.24 10.53 19.98
N ARG A 324 -4.36 9.21 20.12
CA ARG A 324 -3.24 8.29 20.38
C ARG A 324 -3.17 7.20 19.33
N TYR A 325 -2.10 6.43 19.38
CA TYR A 325 -1.99 5.20 18.59
C TYR A 325 -3.18 4.27 18.85
N GLY A 326 -3.73 3.66 17.80
CA GLY A 326 -4.74 2.62 17.91
C GLY A 326 -5.18 2.06 16.56
N GLN A 327 -5.92 0.95 16.60
CA GLN A 327 -6.31 0.19 15.40
C GLN A 327 -7.41 0.87 14.59
N GLN A 328 -8.27 1.63 15.26
CA GLN A 328 -9.46 2.21 14.64
C GLN A 328 -9.14 3.48 13.86
N SER A 329 -9.84 3.73 12.74
CA SER A 329 -9.54 4.89 11.88
C SER A 329 -9.77 6.26 12.53
N TRP A 330 -10.56 6.34 13.61
CA TRP A 330 -10.70 7.56 14.41
C TRP A 330 -9.62 7.71 15.48
N GLN A 331 -8.84 6.67 15.75
CA GLN A 331 -7.54 6.76 16.43
C GLN A 331 -6.46 7.10 15.37
N GLU A 332 -5.18 6.88 15.67
CA GLU A 332 -4.13 7.07 14.66
C GLU A 332 -3.10 5.95 14.60
N MET A 333 -2.38 5.91 13.49
CA MET A 333 -1.19 5.09 13.31
C MET A 333 -0.07 5.93 12.72
N MET A 334 1.14 5.70 13.21
CA MET A 334 2.36 6.04 12.50
C MET A 334 3.06 4.72 12.22
N ILE A 335 2.81 4.18 11.03
CA ILE A 335 3.57 3.04 10.54
C ILE A 335 4.03 3.43 9.17
N GLY A 336 5.28 3.14 8.89
CA GLY A 336 5.57 2.89 7.51
C GLY A 336 6.16 1.50 7.32
N PHE A 337 5.80 0.95 6.18
CA PHE A 337 6.30 -0.31 5.68
C PHE A 337 7.29 -0.06 4.55
N PHE A 338 8.23 -0.98 4.40
CA PHE A 338 9.20 -0.97 3.33
C PHE A 338 9.60 -2.39 2.98
N ASP A 339 9.78 -2.61 1.69
CA ASP A 339 10.25 -3.90 1.18
C ASP A 339 11.76 -3.85 0.97
N VAL A 340 12.43 -4.90 1.42
CA VAL A 340 13.86 -5.13 1.14
C VAL A 340 14.08 -6.52 0.56
N ALA A 341 15.05 -6.66 -0.32
CA ALA A 341 15.55 -7.95 -0.78
C ALA A 341 16.88 -8.29 -0.08
N VAL A 342 16.97 -9.51 0.45
CA VAL A 342 18.12 -10.05 1.19
C VAL A 342 18.56 -11.39 0.57
N ASP A 343 19.67 -11.97 0.99
CA ASP A 343 20.07 -13.34 0.57
C ASP A 343 18.90 -14.32 0.79
N ALA A 344 18.59 -15.16 -0.21
CA ALA A 344 17.43 -16.05 -0.16
C ALA A 344 17.45 -17.05 1.02
N ARG A 345 18.62 -17.33 1.60
CA ARG A 345 18.76 -18.24 2.76
C ARG A 345 18.40 -17.56 4.09
N LEU A 346 18.32 -16.24 4.12
CA LEU A 346 18.03 -15.48 5.32
C LEU A 346 16.52 -15.37 5.53
N ASP A 347 16.03 -15.78 6.71
CA ASP A 347 14.65 -15.51 7.09
C ASP A 347 14.50 -14.15 7.79
N LYS A 348 13.26 -13.74 8.05
CA LYS A 348 12.98 -12.43 8.67
C LYS A 348 13.61 -12.32 10.07
N ALA A 349 13.61 -13.39 10.86
CA ALA A 349 14.18 -13.36 12.20
C ALA A 349 15.72 -13.26 12.14
N GLY A 350 16.35 -14.07 11.28
CA GLY A 350 17.77 -14.05 10.99
C GLY A 350 18.24 -12.70 10.44
N PHE A 351 17.42 -12.00 9.63
CA PHE A 351 17.74 -10.65 9.18
C PHE A 351 17.92 -9.66 10.32
N PHE A 352 17.23 -9.83 11.45
CA PHE A 352 17.40 -8.97 12.62
C PHE A 352 18.53 -9.42 13.55
N VAL A 353 19.10 -10.61 13.36
CA VAL A 353 20.34 -11.00 14.04
C VAL A 353 21.48 -10.27 13.38
N ARG A 354 22.09 -9.31 14.08
CA ARG A 354 23.25 -8.57 13.58
C ARG A 354 24.39 -9.55 13.38
N SER A 355 24.79 -9.78 12.14
CA SER A 355 26.02 -10.52 11.86
C SER A 355 27.19 -9.78 12.51
N PRO A 356 28.20 -10.47 13.09
CA PRO A 356 29.40 -9.85 13.64
C PRO A 356 29.98 -8.76 12.73
#